data_AF-A0A6P8F175-F1
#
_entry.id   AF-A0A6P8F175-F1
#
_cell.length_a   1.000
_cell.length_b   1.000
_cell.length_c   1.000
_cell.angle_alpha   90.00
_cell.angle_beta   90.00
_cell.angle_gamma   90.00
#
_symmetry.space_group_name_H-M   'P 1'
#
loop_
_entity.id
_entity.type
_entity.pdbx_description
1 polymer ?
#
loop_
_entity_poly.entity_id
_entity_poly.type
_entity_poly.pdbx_seq_one_letter_code
_entity_poly.pdbx_strand_id
1 'polypeptide(L)'
;MGCRGGHPAIPEEITLNEKINLIDAELYLNSPYPSVLGKARDIDIIISFDFSDVDPFETLKVASEYAAATGHPFPKVDFGNLDPKRPRSYYVFEEKGKPTVIHIPLFNMDNCKNQETIKKEMKEYTTFQQPYKDKANIDHLAHLAEDNVSMNKDDILKAIKKAVQRRSGL
;
A
#
# COMPACT_ATOMS: atom_id res chain seq x y z
N MET A 1 -32.20 -6.16 20.39
CA MET A 1 -31.66 -6.72 19.13
C MET A 1 -30.21 -7.08 19.39
N GLY A 2 -29.91 -8.36 19.57
CA GLY A 2 -28.59 -8.83 19.96
C GLY A 2 -27.69 -9.04 18.75
N CYS A 3 -26.45 -8.56 18.84
CA CYS A 3 -25.39 -8.84 17.87
C CYS A 3 -25.09 -10.35 17.86
N ARG A 4 -25.65 -11.08 16.89
CA ARG A 4 -25.21 -12.44 16.54
C ARG A 4 -24.23 -12.34 15.38
N GLY A 5 -22.99 -12.05 15.70
CA GLY A 5 -21.84 -12.34 14.84
C GLY A 5 -20.85 -13.07 15.70
N GLY A 6 -20.89 -14.41 15.69
CA GLY A 6 -19.89 -15.21 16.39
C GLY A 6 -18.52 -14.88 15.82
N HIS A 7 -17.59 -14.47 16.69
CA HIS A 7 -16.17 -14.51 16.31
C HIS A 7 -15.86 -15.94 15.87
N PRO A 8 -15.14 -16.15 14.76
CA PRO A 8 -14.68 -17.48 14.41
C PRO A 8 -13.92 -18.04 15.62
N ALA A 9 -14.34 -19.22 16.07
CA ALA A 9 -13.68 -19.91 17.16
C ALA A 9 -12.19 -20.05 16.80
N ILE A 10 -11.31 -19.68 17.72
CA ILE A 10 -9.88 -19.91 17.54
C ILE A 10 -9.72 -21.42 17.40
N PRO A 11 -9.11 -21.94 16.30
CA PRO A 11 -8.89 -23.36 16.13
C PRO A 11 -8.20 -23.96 17.36
N GLU A 12 -8.65 -25.14 17.80
CA GLU A 12 -8.09 -25.79 19.00
C GLU A 12 -6.58 -26.05 18.86
N GLU A 13 -6.07 -26.20 17.62
CA GLU A 13 -4.64 -26.37 17.34
C GLU A 13 -3.80 -25.13 17.69
N ILE A 14 -4.40 -23.94 17.74
CA ILE A 14 -3.74 -22.68 18.11
C ILE A 14 -3.77 -22.45 19.63
N THR A 15 -4.77 -22.98 20.33
CA THR A 15 -4.90 -22.83 21.80
C THR A 15 -4.12 -23.88 22.60
N LEU A 16 -3.77 -25.02 21.98
CA LEU A 16 -3.09 -26.15 22.64
C LEU A 16 -1.57 -26.20 22.46
N ASN A 17 -0.99 -25.37 21.58
CA ASN A 17 0.45 -25.37 21.33
C ASN A 17 1.20 -24.41 22.28
N GLU A 18 2.21 -24.93 22.99
CA GLU A 18 3.10 -24.10 23.84
C GLU A 18 4.05 -23.20 23.03
N LYS A 19 4.14 -23.41 21.71
CA LYS A 19 5.06 -22.68 20.81
C LYS A 19 4.31 -22.16 19.59
N ILE A 20 4.52 -20.88 19.28
CA ILE A 20 3.98 -20.19 18.11
C ILE A 20 5.16 -19.82 17.20
N ASN A 21 5.05 -20.14 15.91
CA ASN A 21 6.03 -19.72 14.91
C ASN A 21 5.54 -18.42 14.27
N LEU A 22 6.29 -17.34 14.48
CA LEU A 22 6.08 -16.08 13.79
C LEU A 22 6.97 -16.06 12.56
N ILE A 23 6.37 -15.79 11.41
CA ILE A 23 7.07 -15.62 10.14
C ILE A 23 6.90 -14.19 9.66
N ASP A 24 7.85 -13.71 8.87
CA ASP A 24 7.74 -12.42 8.22
C ASP A 24 6.51 -12.40 7.30
N ALA A 25 5.74 -11.31 7.35
CA ALA A 25 4.58 -11.12 6.50
C ALA A 25 4.97 -11.02 5.02
N GLU A 26 6.18 -10.54 4.70
CA GLU A 26 6.68 -10.45 3.32
C GLU A 26 6.64 -11.81 2.59
N LEU A 27 6.76 -12.92 3.33
CA LEU A 27 6.69 -14.28 2.77
C LEU A 27 5.28 -14.71 2.29
N TYR A 28 4.24 -13.95 2.65
CA TYR A 28 2.86 -14.24 2.29
C TYR A 28 2.17 -13.05 1.63
N LEU A 29 2.27 -11.88 2.26
CA LEU A 29 1.66 -10.64 1.83
C LEU A 29 2.59 -9.48 2.23
N ASN A 30 3.35 -8.95 1.26
CA ASN A 30 4.25 -7.79 1.46
C ASN A 30 3.48 -6.47 1.64
N SER A 31 2.43 -6.48 2.44
CA SER A 31 1.65 -5.29 2.74
C SER A 31 0.75 -5.45 3.97
N PRO A 32 0.62 -4.43 4.84
CA PRO A 32 -0.18 -4.50 6.06
C PRO A 32 -1.71 -4.46 5.82
N TYR A 33 -2.19 -4.64 4.58
CA TYR A 33 -3.61 -4.62 4.24
C TYR A 33 -4.52 -5.52 5.09
N PRO A 34 -4.13 -6.72 5.56
CA PRO A 34 -4.96 -7.53 6.45
C PRO A 34 -5.33 -6.81 7.75
N SER A 35 -4.40 -6.02 8.28
CA SER A 35 -4.65 -5.21 9.46
C SER A 35 -5.58 -4.04 9.13
N VAL A 36 -5.36 -3.39 7.99
CA VAL A 36 -6.12 -2.19 7.59
C VAL A 36 -7.55 -2.57 7.18
N LEU A 37 -7.73 -3.57 6.32
CA LEU A 37 -9.02 -3.94 5.73
C LEU A 37 -9.92 -4.75 6.68
N GLY A 38 -9.47 -5.10 7.88
CA GLY A 38 -10.27 -5.89 8.82
C GLY A 38 -11.52 -5.17 9.34
N LYS A 39 -12.56 -5.94 9.69
CA LYS A 39 -13.87 -5.44 10.19
C LYS A 39 -13.83 -4.59 11.46
N ALA A 40 -12.71 -4.58 12.19
CA ALA A 40 -12.54 -3.80 13.41
C ALA A 40 -12.29 -2.31 13.14
N ARG A 41 -12.01 -1.92 11.89
CA ARG A 41 -11.71 -0.55 11.50
C ARG A 41 -12.70 -0.08 10.43
N ASP A 42 -13.19 1.14 10.58
CA ASP A 42 -14.06 1.81 9.62
C ASP A 42 -13.25 2.87 8.86
N ILE A 43 -12.59 2.43 7.79
CA ILE A 43 -11.57 3.19 7.06
C ILE A 43 -12.16 3.88 5.84
N ASP A 44 -12.02 5.21 5.76
CA ASP A 44 -12.41 5.98 4.56
C ASP A 44 -11.26 6.21 3.58
N ILE A 45 -10.02 6.13 4.07
CA ILE A 45 -8.82 6.43 3.29
C ILE A 45 -7.65 5.53 3.67
N ILE A 46 -6.96 5.05 2.65
CA ILE A 46 -5.72 4.30 2.74
C ILE A 46 -4.69 5.08 1.92
N ILE A 47 -3.56 5.42 2.54
CA ILE A 47 -2.40 5.98 1.85
C ILE A 47 -1.34 4.88 1.83
N SER A 48 -1.12 4.31 0.65
CA SER A 48 -0.22 3.20 0.38
C SER A 48 1.08 3.73 -0.20
N PHE A 49 2.17 3.53 0.53
CA PHE A 49 3.52 3.76 0.03
C PHE A 49 4.08 2.42 -0.45
N ASP A 50 4.47 2.36 -1.71
CA ASP A 50 4.94 1.11 -2.33
C ASP A 50 6.46 1.16 -2.53
N PHE A 51 7.12 0.16 -1.95
CA PHE A 51 8.57 -0.03 -1.95
C PHE A 51 8.96 -1.36 -2.62
N SER A 52 8.09 -1.90 -3.47
CA SER A 52 8.29 -3.23 -4.06
C SER A 52 9.48 -3.22 -5.02
N ASP A 53 10.26 -4.30 -5.01
CA ASP A 53 11.52 -4.42 -5.75
C ASP A 53 11.34 -4.48 -7.27
N VAL A 54 10.16 -4.87 -7.77
CA VAL A 54 9.96 -5.21 -9.20
C VAL A 54 8.78 -4.47 -9.82
N ASP A 55 7.61 -4.54 -9.21
CA ASP A 55 6.39 -3.93 -9.76
C ASP A 55 5.89 -2.81 -8.82
N PRO A 56 5.83 -1.55 -9.29
CA PRO A 56 5.38 -0.41 -8.47
C PRO A 56 3.91 -0.49 -8.06
N PHE A 57 3.16 -1.52 -8.50
CA PHE A 57 1.79 -1.78 -8.13
C PHE A 57 1.58 -3.14 -7.44
N GLU A 58 2.66 -3.83 -7.06
CA GLU A 58 2.57 -5.16 -6.45
C GLU A 58 1.71 -5.15 -5.19
N THR A 59 1.99 -4.24 -4.24
CA THR A 59 1.21 -4.17 -3.00
C THR A 59 -0.26 -3.85 -3.27
N LEU A 60 -0.55 -3.04 -4.30
CA LEU A 60 -1.91 -2.68 -4.70
C LEU A 60 -2.68 -3.86 -5.31
N LYS A 61 -2.01 -4.68 -6.14
CA LYS A 61 -2.58 -5.92 -6.69
C LYS A 61 -2.91 -6.90 -5.58
N VAL A 62 -1.94 -7.14 -4.71
CA VAL A 62 -2.05 -8.01 -3.55
C VAL A 62 -3.18 -7.56 -2.61
N ALA A 63 -3.32 -6.25 -2.39
CA ALA A 63 -4.45 -5.67 -1.63
C ALA A 63 -5.80 -5.97 -2.27
N SER A 64 -5.91 -5.74 -3.57
CA SER A 64 -7.13 -5.94 -4.35
C SER A 64 -7.56 -7.41 -4.33
N GLU A 65 -6.61 -8.34 -4.49
CA GLU A 65 -6.83 -9.78 -4.42
C GLU A 65 -7.25 -10.22 -3.01
N TYR A 66 -6.53 -9.76 -1.98
CA TYR A 66 -6.87 -10.06 -0.58
C TYR A 66 -8.27 -9.57 -0.24
N ALA A 67 -8.61 -8.33 -0.59
CA ALA A 67 -9.93 -7.75 -0.33
C ALA A 67 -11.04 -8.54 -1.03
N ALA A 68 -10.83 -8.94 -2.29
CA ALA A 68 -11.77 -9.76 -3.03
C ALA A 68 -11.95 -11.15 -2.39
N ALA A 69 -10.86 -11.82 -2.02
CA ALA A 69 -10.87 -13.15 -1.41
C ALA A 69 -11.55 -13.16 -0.02
N THR A 70 -11.46 -12.04 0.71
CA THR A 70 -11.98 -11.92 2.09
C THR A 70 -13.29 -11.14 2.18
N GLY A 71 -13.81 -10.63 1.06
CA GLY A 71 -15.07 -9.88 1.00
C GLY A 71 -15.01 -8.48 1.63
N HIS A 72 -13.82 -7.88 1.73
CA HIS A 72 -13.66 -6.53 2.26
C HIS A 72 -13.84 -5.45 1.17
N PRO A 73 -14.38 -4.28 1.51
CA PRO A 73 -14.57 -3.20 0.54
C PRO A 73 -13.21 -2.64 0.09
N PHE A 74 -12.94 -2.69 -1.22
CA PHE A 74 -11.75 -2.11 -1.84
C PHE A 74 -12.05 -1.58 -3.25
N PRO A 75 -11.62 -0.36 -3.61
CA PRO A 75 -11.97 0.26 -4.87
C PRO A 75 -11.46 -0.58 -6.04
N LYS A 76 -12.23 -0.64 -7.13
CA LYS A 76 -11.78 -1.29 -8.36
C LYS A 76 -10.55 -0.57 -8.90
N VAL A 77 -9.51 -1.36 -9.19
CA VAL A 77 -8.30 -0.89 -9.86
C VAL A 77 -8.26 -1.47 -11.27
N ASP A 78 -8.13 -0.61 -12.27
CA ASP A 78 -7.94 -1.04 -13.65
C ASP A 78 -6.45 -1.16 -13.98
N PHE A 79 -5.86 -2.31 -13.62
CA PHE A 79 -4.45 -2.58 -13.85
C PHE A 79 -4.07 -2.61 -15.34
N GLY A 80 -5.02 -2.80 -16.26
CA GLY A 80 -4.75 -2.76 -17.70
C GLY A 80 -4.39 -1.37 -18.22
N ASN A 81 -4.78 -0.32 -17.48
CA ASN A 81 -4.49 1.08 -17.79
C ASN A 81 -3.30 1.64 -17.00
N LEU A 82 -2.63 0.81 -16.19
CA LEU A 82 -1.42 1.18 -15.48
C LEU A 82 -0.20 0.71 -16.28
N ASP A 83 0.82 1.57 -16.38
CA ASP A 83 2.10 1.22 -17.00
C ASP A 83 3.18 1.06 -15.92
N PRO A 84 3.56 -0.17 -15.54
CA PRO A 84 4.61 -0.44 -14.55
C PRO A 84 5.98 0.10 -14.97
N LYS A 85 6.22 0.35 -16.26
CA LYS A 85 7.49 0.91 -16.75
C LYS A 85 7.52 2.43 -16.66
N ARG A 86 6.37 3.08 -16.51
CA ARG A 86 6.24 4.54 -16.45
C ARG A 86 5.29 4.96 -15.33
N PRO A 87 5.54 4.54 -14.07
CA PRO A 87 4.66 4.93 -12.99
C PRO A 87 4.76 6.45 -12.76
N ARG A 88 3.62 7.08 -12.48
CA ARG A 88 3.50 8.44 -11.93
C ARG A 88 3.80 8.43 -10.44
N SER A 89 4.03 9.62 -9.87
CA SER A 89 4.31 9.80 -8.45
C SER A 89 3.18 9.44 -7.51
N TYR A 90 1.92 9.46 -7.96
CA TYR A 90 0.79 8.94 -7.18
C TYR A 90 -0.43 8.57 -8.04
N TYR A 91 -1.35 7.84 -7.43
CA TYR A 91 -2.64 7.41 -7.99
C TYR A 91 -3.72 7.53 -6.94
N VAL A 92 -4.95 7.83 -7.37
CA VAL A 92 -6.12 7.87 -6.49
C VAL A 92 -7.19 6.96 -7.08
N PHE A 93 -7.64 5.99 -6.28
CA PHE A 93 -8.71 5.06 -6.61
C PHE A 93 -9.90 5.33 -5.70
N GLU A 94 -11.05 5.59 -6.32
CA GLU A 94 -12.28 5.95 -5.61
C GLU A 94 -13.46 5.14 -6.13
N GLU A 95 -14.24 4.61 -5.20
CA GLU A 95 -15.50 3.95 -5.49
C GLU A 95 -16.50 4.22 -4.36
N LYS A 96 -17.79 4.36 -4.70
CA LYS A 96 -18.83 4.62 -3.70
C LYS A 96 -18.95 3.46 -2.72
N GLY A 97 -18.99 3.76 -1.42
CA GLY A 97 -19.11 2.76 -0.35
C GLY A 97 -17.82 1.99 -0.06
N LYS A 98 -16.68 2.45 -0.57
CA LYS A 98 -15.37 1.83 -0.38
C LYS A 98 -14.33 2.88 0.04
N PRO A 99 -13.24 2.47 0.73
CA PRO A 99 -12.16 3.37 1.06
C PRO A 99 -11.54 3.98 -0.19
N THR A 100 -11.10 5.22 -0.06
CA THR A 100 -10.22 5.87 -1.03
C THR A 100 -8.84 5.28 -0.89
N VAL A 101 -8.22 4.87 -1.98
CA VAL A 101 -6.83 4.39 -1.96
C VAL A 101 -5.96 5.40 -2.70
N ILE A 102 -5.04 6.02 -1.97
CA ILE A 102 -3.95 6.82 -2.55
C ILE A 102 -2.73 5.92 -2.61
N HIS A 103 -2.19 5.67 -3.79
CA HIS A 103 -1.03 4.81 -4.00
C HIS A 103 0.16 5.63 -4.48
N ILE A 104 1.31 5.48 -3.83
CA ILE A 104 2.52 6.29 -4.04
C ILE A 104 3.70 5.33 -4.26
N PRO A 105 4.10 5.09 -5.52
CA PRO A 105 5.31 4.32 -5.83
C PRO A 105 6.57 5.10 -5.51
N LEU A 106 7.55 4.45 -4.86
CA LEU A 106 8.82 5.06 -4.50
C LEU A 106 9.57 5.62 -5.72
N PHE A 107 9.83 4.80 -6.73
CA PHE A 107 10.51 5.23 -7.96
C PHE A 107 9.49 5.46 -9.08
N ASN A 108 9.50 6.67 -9.63
CA ASN A 108 8.52 7.07 -10.63
C ASN A 108 9.06 8.10 -11.63
N MET A 109 8.28 8.35 -12.67
CA MET A 109 8.68 9.26 -13.75
C MET A 109 8.87 10.70 -13.29
N ASP A 110 8.23 11.12 -12.20
CA ASP A 110 8.30 12.51 -11.73
C ASP A 110 9.56 12.76 -10.91
N ASN A 111 9.95 11.82 -10.03
CA ASN A 111 11.20 11.93 -9.24
C ASN A 111 12.43 11.43 -10.02
N CYS A 112 12.33 10.34 -10.79
CA CYS A 112 13.45 9.76 -11.54
C CYS A 112 13.61 10.32 -12.97
N LYS A 113 12.63 11.09 -13.47
CA LYS A 113 12.60 11.75 -14.80
C LYS A 113 12.48 10.81 -16.01
N ASN A 114 13.05 9.61 -15.97
CA ASN A 114 13.00 8.64 -17.07
C ASN A 114 13.13 7.19 -16.58
N GLN A 115 12.86 6.23 -17.48
CA GLN A 115 12.88 4.79 -17.15
C GLN A 115 14.27 4.24 -16.84
N GLU A 116 15.33 4.83 -17.41
CA GLU A 116 16.70 4.37 -17.17
C GLU A 116 17.13 4.71 -15.74
N THR A 117 16.79 5.90 -15.26
CA THR A 117 16.97 6.29 -13.87
C THR A 117 16.17 5.38 -12.94
N ILE A 118 14.87 5.12 -13.21
CA ILE A 118 14.07 4.19 -12.40
C ILE A 118 14.78 2.83 -12.26
N LYS A 119 15.23 2.25 -13.37
CA LYS A 119 15.97 0.97 -13.36
C LYS A 119 17.29 1.04 -12.58
N LYS A 120 17.99 2.17 -12.66
CA LYS A 120 19.23 2.40 -11.91
C LYS A 120 18.95 2.45 -10.42
N GLU A 121 17.96 3.23 -9.99
CA GLU A 121 17.55 3.35 -8.60
C GLU A 121 17.10 1.99 -8.04
N MET A 122 16.24 1.26 -8.75
CA MET A 122 15.81 -0.10 -8.33
C MET A 122 16.97 -1.09 -8.22
N LYS A 123 18.01 -0.94 -9.03
CA LYS A 123 19.21 -1.78 -8.96
C LYS A 123 20.14 -1.39 -7.81
N GLU A 124 20.18 -0.12 -7.45
CA GLU A 124 20.96 0.37 -6.31
C GLU A 124 20.29 -0.03 -4.99
N TYR A 125 18.97 0.14 -4.91
CA TYR A 125 18.15 -0.03 -3.71
C TYR A 125 17.39 -1.36 -3.72
N THR A 126 18.13 -2.47 -3.69
CA THR A 126 17.54 -3.82 -3.64
C THR A 126 17.26 -4.26 -2.21
N THR A 127 16.27 -5.15 -2.01
CA THR A 127 15.97 -5.70 -0.67
C THR A 127 17.14 -6.52 -0.10
N PHE A 128 17.81 -7.33 -0.92
CA PHE A 128 18.94 -8.14 -0.50
C PHE A 128 20.28 -7.45 -0.77
N GLN A 129 20.68 -6.56 0.14
CA GLN A 129 21.94 -5.85 0.07
C GLN A 129 22.69 -5.83 1.41
N GLN A 130 23.95 -5.40 1.37
CA GLN A 130 24.69 -5.03 2.57
C GLN A 130 24.11 -3.73 3.16
N PRO A 131 24.32 -3.44 4.46
CA PRO A 131 23.87 -2.18 5.04
C PRO A 131 24.33 -0.97 4.21
N TYR A 132 23.49 0.05 4.12
CA TYR A 132 23.85 1.31 3.48
C TYR A 132 25.15 1.85 4.10
N LYS A 133 26.18 2.01 3.26
CA LYS A 133 27.54 2.30 3.71
C LYS A 133 27.76 3.79 4.00
N ASP A 134 26.95 4.66 3.42
CA ASP A 134 27.06 6.10 3.59
C ASP A 134 25.69 6.74 3.86
N LYS A 135 25.74 7.91 4.50
CA LYS A 135 24.57 8.73 4.79
C LYS A 135 23.94 9.28 3.50
N ALA A 136 24.74 9.48 2.45
CA ALA A 136 24.27 10.04 1.19
C ALA A 136 23.24 9.14 0.50
N ASN A 137 23.44 7.82 0.50
CA ASN A 137 22.51 6.86 -0.06
C ASN A 137 21.19 6.82 0.72
N ILE A 138 21.26 6.94 2.05
CA ILE A 138 20.06 7.00 2.90
C ILE A 138 19.31 8.31 2.67
N ASP A 139 20.03 9.45 2.67
CA ASP A 139 19.47 10.77 2.45
C ASP A 139 18.83 10.87 1.06
N HIS A 140 19.45 10.29 0.02
CA HIS A 140 18.88 10.25 -1.33
C HIS A 140 17.57 9.47 -1.38
N LEU A 141 17.54 8.26 -0.81
CA LEU A 141 16.33 7.45 -0.78
C LEU A 141 15.20 8.14 0.01
N ALA A 142 15.55 8.74 1.16
CA ALA A 142 14.61 9.52 1.96
C ALA A 142 14.09 10.75 1.20
N HIS A 143 14.96 11.45 0.47
CA HIS A 143 14.59 12.59 -0.36
C HIS A 143 13.64 12.19 -1.50
N LEU A 144 13.86 11.05 -2.16
CA LEU A 144 12.95 10.55 -3.19
C LEU A 144 11.55 10.24 -2.63
N ALA A 145 11.49 9.67 -1.42
CA ALA A 145 10.23 9.43 -0.72
C ALA A 145 9.54 10.73 -0.29
N GLU A 146 10.30 11.72 0.20
CA GLU A 146 9.80 13.05 0.54
C GLU A 146 9.22 13.77 -0.69
N ASP A 147 9.96 13.77 -1.80
CA ASP A 147 9.56 14.40 -3.06
C ASP A 147 8.20 13.91 -3.54
N ASN A 148 7.97 12.59 -3.48
CA ASN A 148 6.71 11.99 -3.90
C ASN A 148 5.49 12.53 -3.14
N VAL A 149 5.65 12.86 -1.85
CA VAL A 149 4.58 13.43 -1.04
C VAL A 149 4.51 14.94 -1.24
N SER A 150 5.65 15.62 -1.18
CA SER A 150 5.74 17.08 -1.24
C SER A 150 5.24 17.63 -2.57
N MET A 151 5.59 17.00 -3.70
CA MET A 151 5.16 17.45 -5.03
C MET A 151 3.66 17.24 -5.28
N ASN A 152 3.03 16.30 -4.58
CA ASN A 152 1.61 15.95 -4.75
C ASN A 152 0.74 16.39 -3.57
N LYS A 153 1.28 17.21 -2.66
CA LYS A 153 0.64 17.57 -1.39
C LYS A 153 -0.78 18.10 -1.57
N ASP A 154 -1.00 19.03 -2.49
CA ASP A 154 -2.30 19.67 -2.69
C ASP A 154 -3.35 18.67 -3.22
N ASP A 155 -2.95 17.79 -4.12
CA ASP A 155 -3.83 16.76 -4.66
C ASP A 155 -4.15 15.66 -3.63
N ILE A 156 -3.15 15.23 -2.85
CA ILE A 156 -3.35 14.31 -1.73
C ILE A 156 -4.32 14.92 -0.70
N LEU A 157 -4.14 16.19 -0.34
CA LEU A 157 -5.05 16.90 0.56
C LEU A 157 -6.46 17.02 -0.02
N LYS A 158 -6.59 17.22 -1.34
CA LYS A 158 -7.89 17.24 -2.02
C LYS A 158 -8.58 15.88 -1.96
N ALA A 159 -7.85 14.79 -2.18
CA ALA A 159 -8.38 13.42 -2.04
C ALA A 159 -8.82 13.12 -0.60
N ILE A 160 -8.02 13.53 0.40
CA ILE A 160 -8.37 13.43 1.82
C ILE A 160 -9.67 14.19 2.12
N LYS A 161 -9.77 15.46 1.71
CA LYS A 161 -10.98 16.29 1.92
C LYS A 161 -12.22 15.63 1.31
N LYS A 162 -12.09 15.09 0.10
CA LYS A 162 -13.19 14.40 -0.60
C LYS A 162 -13.62 13.11 0.11
N ALA A 163 -12.67 12.35 0.67
CA ALA A 163 -12.98 11.17 1.49
C ALA A 163 -13.76 11.55 2.77
N VAL A 164 -13.33 12.61 3.47
CA VAL A 164 -14.00 13.13 4.68
C VAL A 164 -15.41 13.63 4.40
N GLN A 165 -15.62 14.33 3.28
CA GLN A 165 -16.94 14.80 2.84
C GLN A 165 -17.88 13.63 2.59
N ARG A 166 -17.41 12.60 1.86
CA ARG A 166 -18.17 11.36 1.62
C ARG A 166 -18.62 10.67 2.92
N ARG A 167 -17.76 10.63 3.95
CA ARG A 167 -18.11 10.08 5.27
C ARG A 167 -19.17 10.91 5.99
N SER A 168 -19.06 12.24 5.88
CA SER A 168 -19.95 13.19 6.56
C SER A 168 -21.34 13.29 5.92
N GLY A 169 -21.56 12.66 4.76
CA GLY A 169 -22.79 12.81 3.98
C GLY A 169 -22.96 14.21 3.38
N LEU A 170 -21.86 14.97 3.28
CA LEU A 170 -21.79 16.32 2.70
C LEU A 170 -21.33 16.28 1.23
#